data_AF-A0A0S1XV35-F1
#
_entry.id   AF-A0A0S1XV35-F1
#
_cell.length_a   1.000
_cell.length_b   1.000
_cell.length_c   1.000
_cell.angle_alpha   90.00
_cell.angle_beta   90.00
_cell.angle_gamma   90.00
#
_symmetry.space_group_name_H-M   'P 1'
#
loop_
_entity.id
_entity.type
_entity.pdbx_description
1 polymer ?
#
loop_
_entity_poly.entity_id
_entity_poly.type
_entity_poly.pdbx_seq_one_letter_code
_entity_poly.pdbx_strand_id
1 'polypeptide(L)'
;MLELSFDVGPVVSVVRRHVKLSKQADEAIRSELADMLNHAVVQLRLTEYAAETSEDDPVLTTEKAAQLAGVSRPYMVKLIDSGVVQLHQKVGNQRRVLRSAIIRWQAAERKRQASALKRLAKDLDQEIFSS
;
A
#
# COMPACT_ATOMS: atom_id res chain seq x y z
N MET A 1 -23.39 1.86 2.77
CA MET A 1 -23.06 1.61 1.35
C MET A 1 -22.39 2.87 0.86
N LEU A 2 -21.07 2.87 0.60
CA LEU A 2 -20.39 4.05 0.05
C LEU A 2 -20.49 3.98 -1.48
N GLU A 3 -21.09 4.98 -2.10
CA GLU A 3 -20.94 5.21 -3.54
C GLU A 3 -19.74 6.13 -3.77
N LEU A 4 -18.82 5.68 -4.63
CA LEU A 4 -17.73 6.51 -5.13
C LEU A 4 -18.11 6.97 -6.54
N SER A 5 -18.23 8.28 -6.72
CA SER A 5 -18.48 8.89 -8.03
C SER A 5 -17.15 9.36 -8.61
N PHE A 6 -16.81 8.88 -9.81
CA PHE A 6 -15.61 9.29 -10.53
C PHE A 6 -15.99 9.96 -11.85
N ASP A 7 -15.43 11.14 -12.12
CA ASP A 7 -15.57 11.81 -13.42
C ASP A 7 -14.57 11.22 -14.43
N VAL A 8 -15.10 10.49 -15.41
CA VAL A 8 -14.32 9.86 -16.49
C VAL A 8 -14.13 10.79 -17.71
N GLY A 9 -14.71 11.99 -17.70
CA GLY A 9 -14.58 12.99 -18.77
C GLY A 9 -13.13 13.29 -19.19
N PRO A 10 -12.18 13.46 -18.26
CA PRO A 10 -10.78 13.72 -18.59
C PRO A 10 -10.12 12.56 -19.35
N VAL A 11 -10.37 11.30 -18.96
CA VAL A 11 -9.78 10.12 -19.61
C VAL A 11 -10.32 9.96 -21.03
N VAL A 12 -11.64 10.13 -21.19
CA VAL A 12 -12.29 10.06 -22.51
C VAL A 12 -11.79 11.17 -23.44
N SER A 13 -11.49 12.36 -22.91
CA SER A 13 -10.95 13.48 -23.70
C SER A 13 -9.57 13.18 -24.30
N VAL A 14 -8.72 12.45 -23.58
CA VAL A 14 -7.38 12.05 -24.05
C VAL A 14 -7.45 11.02 -25.16
N VAL A 15 -8.38 10.06 -25.05
CA VAL A 15 -8.60 9.02 -26.07
C VAL A 15 -9.14 9.64 -27.36
N ARG A 16 -10.11 10.55 -27.25
CA ARG A 16 -10.68 11.28 -28.39
C ARG A 16 -9.67 12.16 -29.13
N ARG A 17 -8.59 12.59 -28.46
CA ARG A 17 -7.52 13.38 -29.10
C ARG A 17 -6.72 12.56 -30.13
N HIS A 18 -6.69 11.24 -30.00
CA HIS A 18 -5.86 10.37 -30.85
C HIS A 18 -6.67 9.34 -31.65
N VAL A 19 -7.99 9.21 -31.41
CA VAL A 19 -8.86 8.24 -32.10
C VAL A 19 -10.25 8.84 -32.38
N LYS A 20 -10.73 8.73 -33.63
CA LYS A 20 -12.13 9.07 -33.99
C LYS A 20 -13.06 7.95 -33.52
N LEU A 21 -13.70 8.15 -32.38
CA LEU A 21 -14.64 7.19 -31.81
C LEU A 21 -16.06 7.44 -32.35
N SER A 22 -16.75 6.38 -32.76
CA SER A 22 -18.19 6.43 -33.02
C SER A 22 -18.94 6.56 -31.69
N LYS A 23 -20.21 7.01 -31.71
CA LYS A 23 -21.05 7.05 -30.49
C LYS A 23 -21.13 5.68 -29.80
N GLN A 24 -21.15 4.60 -30.58
CA GLN A 24 -21.20 3.24 -30.07
C GLN A 24 -19.87 2.80 -29.42
N ALA A 25 -18.73 3.19 -29.99
CA ALA A 25 -17.42 2.91 -29.42
C ALA A 25 -17.16 3.71 -28.13
N ASP A 26 -17.66 4.96 -28.05
CA ASP A 26 -17.56 5.77 -26.82
C ASP A 26 -18.30 5.13 -25.64
N GLU A 27 -19.51 4.59 -25.89
CA GLU A 27 -20.31 3.93 -24.86
C GLU A 27 -19.68 2.62 -24.40
N ALA A 28 -19.15 1.82 -25.33
CA ALA A 28 -18.45 0.57 -25.00
C ALA A 28 -17.20 0.80 -24.15
N ILE A 29 -16.40 1.83 -24.49
CA ILE A 29 -15.22 2.20 -23.71
C ILE A 29 -15.61 2.68 -22.30
N ARG A 30 -16.71 3.43 -22.18
CA ARG A 30 -17.21 3.88 -20.87
C ARG A 30 -17.63 2.70 -19.99
N SER A 31 -18.37 1.73 -20.54
CA SER A 31 -18.79 0.56 -19.78
C SER A 31 -17.60 -0.33 -19.38
N GLU A 32 -16.67 -0.60 -20.30
CA GLU A 32 -15.47 -1.39 -20.00
C GLU A 32 -14.57 -0.70 -18.97
N LEU A 33 -14.41 0.62 -19.07
CA LEU A 33 -13.65 1.39 -18.09
C LEU A 33 -14.35 1.40 -16.72
N ALA A 34 -15.68 1.49 -16.68
CA ALA A 34 -16.44 1.42 -15.44
C ALA A 34 -16.26 0.05 -14.76
N ASP A 35 -16.33 -1.04 -15.53
CA ASP A 35 -16.09 -2.40 -15.02
C ASP A 35 -14.64 -2.56 -14.54
N MET A 36 -13.67 -2.09 -15.32
CA MET A 36 -12.25 -2.11 -14.92
C MET A 36 -12.01 -1.29 -13.65
N LEU A 37 -12.62 -0.11 -13.52
CA LEU A 37 -12.51 0.71 -12.33
C LEU A 37 -13.20 0.05 -11.13
N ASN A 38 -14.34 -0.60 -11.31
CA ASN A 38 -15.00 -1.34 -10.25
C ASN A 38 -14.12 -2.52 -9.76
N HIS A 39 -13.49 -3.24 -10.68
CA HIS A 39 -12.48 -4.26 -10.35
C HIS A 39 -11.23 -3.68 -9.68
N ALA A 40 -10.75 -2.52 -10.13
CA ALA A 40 -9.63 -1.81 -9.53
C ALA A 40 -9.97 -1.27 -8.13
N VAL A 41 -11.20 -0.82 -7.89
CA VAL A 41 -11.70 -0.40 -6.57
C VAL A 41 -11.72 -1.58 -5.60
N VAL A 42 -11.99 -2.81 -6.05
CA VAL A 42 -11.84 -4.02 -5.22
C VAL A 42 -10.37 -4.27 -4.85
N GLN A 43 -9.43 -4.08 -5.79
CA GLN A 43 -7.98 -4.14 -5.50
C GLN A 43 -7.50 -2.97 -4.63
N LEU A 44 -8.09 -1.78 -4.82
CA LEU A 44 -7.79 -0.59 -4.04
C LEU A 44 -8.30 -0.80 -2.62
N ARG A 45 -9.48 -1.38 -2.40
CA ARG A 45 -9.95 -1.78 -1.06
C ARG A 45 -9.06 -2.83 -0.39
N LEU A 46 -8.49 -3.77 -1.15
CA LEU A 46 -7.48 -4.69 -0.61
C LEU A 46 -6.13 -3.99 -0.28
N THR A 47 -5.85 -2.82 -0.86
CA THR A 47 -4.64 -2.03 -0.61
C THR A 47 -4.86 -0.80 0.30
N GLU A 48 -6.09 -0.32 0.47
CA GLU A 48 -6.54 0.82 1.27
C GLU A 48 -6.87 0.44 2.72
N TYR A 49 -7.02 -0.85 3.05
CA TYR A 49 -7.06 -1.31 4.45
C TYR A 49 -5.80 -0.95 5.26
N ALA A 50 -4.75 -0.41 4.64
CA ALA A 50 -3.51 -0.02 5.30
C ALA A 50 -3.45 1.45 5.76
N ALA A 51 -4.40 2.31 5.35
CA ALA A 51 -4.22 3.75 5.54
C ALA A 51 -5.52 4.55 5.67
N GLU A 52 -6.42 4.19 6.59
CA GLU A 52 -7.46 5.13 7.04
C GLU A 52 -7.52 5.20 8.56
N THR A 53 -7.33 6.42 9.06
CA THR A 53 -7.65 6.90 10.41
C THR A 53 -9.10 6.58 10.73
N SER A 54 -9.33 5.41 11.33
CA SER A 54 -10.59 5.06 11.97
C SER A 54 -10.49 5.49 13.42
N GLU A 55 -11.58 5.98 14.00
CA GLU A 55 -11.74 6.22 15.45
C GLU A 55 -11.50 4.95 16.31
N ASP A 56 -11.14 3.84 15.68
CA ASP A 56 -10.95 2.48 16.19
C ASP A 56 -9.53 1.91 15.92
N ASP A 57 -8.48 2.72 15.68
CA ASP A 57 -7.11 2.21 15.49
C ASP A 57 -6.56 1.59 16.79
N PRO A 58 -6.42 0.25 16.90
CA PRO A 58 -6.15 -0.38 18.17
C PRO A 58 -4.74 -0.06 18.67
N VAL A 59 -4.66 0.36 19.94
CA VAL A 59 -3.39 0.59 20.62
C VAL A 59 -2.80 -0.75 21.07
N LEU A 60 -1.61 -1.06 20.56
CA LEU A 60 -0.90 -2.30 20.83
C LEU A 60 0.23 -2.12 21.84
N THR A 61 0.45 -3.17 22.63
CA THR A 61 1.71 -3.33 23.38
C THR A 61 2.83 -3.71 22.42
N THR A 62 4.08 -3.52 22.83
CA THR A 62 5.24 -3.93 22.03
C THR A 62 5.26 -5.43 21.73
N GLU A 63 4.69 -6.29 22.59
CA GLU A 63 4.53 -7.72 22.32
C GLU A 63 3.59 -7.96 21.15
N LYS A 64 2.37 -7.43 21.25
CA LYS A 64 1.34 -7.60 20.22
C LYS A 64 1.79 -7.00 18.89
N ALA A 65 2.48 -5.87 18.93
CA ALA A 65 3.10 -5.25 17.76
C ALA A 65 4.16 -6.17 17.14
N ALA A 66 5.07 -6.73 17.94
CA ALA A 66 6.11 -7.64 17.46
C ALA A 66 5.51 -8.93 16.86
N GLN A 67 4.50 -9.49 17.52
CA GLN A 67 3.77 -10.67 17.06
C GLN A 67 3.05 -10.40 15.73
N LEU A 68 2.32 -9.30 15.63
CA LEU A 68 1.69 -8.85 14.38
C LEU A 68 2.72 -8.64 13.27
N ALA A 69 3.86 -8.08 13.63
CA ALA A 69 4.96 -7.81 12.71
C ALA A 69 5.68 -9.08 12.24
N GLY A 70 5.54 -10.21 12.96
CA GLY A 70 6.32 -11.43 12.73
C GLY A 70 7.80 -11.29 13.10
N VAL A 71 8.13 -10.41 14.06
CA VAL A 71 9.52 -10.12 14.45
C VAL A 71 9.74 -10.33 15.95
N SER A 72 11.01 -10.38 16.36
CA SER A 72 11.34 -10.48 17.77
C SER A 72 10.96 -9.20 18.52
N ARG A 73 10.50 -9.36 19.77
CA ARG A 73 10.15 -8.22 20.63
C ARG A 73 11.32 -7.23 20.84
N PRO A 74 12.57 -7.67 21.08
CA PRO A 74 13.71 -6.74 21.18
C PRO A 74 13.93 -5.92 19.91
N TYR A 75 13.68 -6.50 18.72
CA TYR A 75 13.78 -5.77 17.46
C TYR A 75 12.68 -4.71 17.34
N MET A 76 11.44 -5.05 17.66
CA MET A 76 10.34 -4.08 17.69
C MET A 76 10.61 -2.93 18.66
N VAL A 77 11.18 -3.19 19.84
CA VAL A 77 11.61 -2.13 20.78
C VAL A 77 12.61 -1.20 20.11
N LYS A 78 13.65 -1.73 19.45
CA LYS A 78 14.66 -0.93 18.75
C LYS A 78 14.03 -0.06 17.65
N LEU A 79 13.07 -0.58 16.89
CA LEU A 79 12.37 0.17 15.84
C LEU A 79 11.53 1.31 16.40
N ILE A 80 10.91 1.13 17.56
CA ILE A 80 10.12 2.17 18.22
C ILE A 80 11.05 3.24 18.81
N ASP A 81 12.15 2.84 19.46
CA ASP A 81 13.11 3.76 20.06
C ASP A 81 13.89 4.57 19.03
N SER A 82 14.15 4.00 17.85
CA SER A 82 14.77 4.72 16.73
C SER A 82 13.79 5.61 15.94
N GLY A 83 12.50 5.56 16.26
CA GLY A 83 11.45 6.33 15.57
C GLY A 83 11.05 5.77 14.20
N VAL A 84 11.60 4.62 13.77
CA VAL A 84 11.21 3.94 12.52
C VAL A 84 9.75 3.49 12.58
N VAL A 85 9.32 2.98 13.73
CA VAL A 85 7.90 2.78 14.06
C VAL A 85 7.49 3.91 14.99
N GLN A 86 6.47 4.68 14.59
CA GLN A 86 6.02 5.82 15.38
C GLN A 86 5.46 5.37 16.73
N LEU A 87 6.09 5.85 17.82
CA LEU A 87 5.55 5.73 19.16
C LEU A 87 4.26 6.56 19.26
N HIS A 88 3.18 5.95 19.76
CA HIS A 88 1.93 6.67 19.99
C HIS A 88 1.95 7.32 21.39
N GLN A 89 2.20 6.51 22.42
CA GLN A 89 2.30 7.00 23.79
C GLN A 89 3.11 6.04 24.67
N LYS A 90 3.43 6.48 25.88
CA LYS A 90 3.93 5.61 26.96
C LYS A 90 2.91 5.57 28.08
N VAL A 91 2.68 4.38 28.64
CA VAL A 91 1.89 4.17 29.85
C VAL A 91 2.85 3.64 30.90
N GLY A 92 3.31 4.53 31.79
CA GLY A 92 4.47 4.28 32.62
C GLY A 92 5.72 4.02 31.76
N ASN A 93 6.43 2.92 32.01
CA ASN A 93 7.60 2.54 31.21
C ASN A 93 7.26 1.71 29.96
N GLN A 94 5.98 1.39 29.73
CA GLN A 94 5.58 0.56 28.60
C GLN A 94 5.24 1.41 27.38
N ARG A 95 5.80 1.03 26.22
CA ARG A 95 5.51 1.65 24.93
C ARG A 95 4.16 1.19 24.41
N ARG A 96 3.47 2.09 23.72
CA ARG A 96 2.22 1.84 23.00
C ARG A 96 2.35 2.36 21.59
N VAL A 97 1.89 1.56 20.64
CA VAL A 97 1.95 1.85 19.21
C VAL A 97 0.61 1.54 18.59
N LEU A 98 0.21 2.34 17.61
CA LEU A 98 -1.00 2.09 16.85
C LEU A 98 -0.79 0.91 15.89
N ARG A 99 -1.84 0.11 15.68
CA ARG A 99 -1.80 -1.00 14.70
C ARG A 99 -1.47 -0.47 13.31
N SER A 100 -2.03 0.68 12.93
CA SER A 100 -1.76 1.31 11.62
C SER A 100 -0.28 1.65 11.43
N ALA A 101 0.43 2.06 12.49
CA ALA A 101 1.85 2.37 12.43
C ALA A 101 2.69 1.12 12.08
N ILE A 102 2.30 -0.05 12.62
CA ILE A 102 2.96 -1.33 12.32
C ILE A 102 2.72 -1.74 10.87
N ILE A 103 1.49 -1.60 10.38
CA ILE A 103 1.14 -1.96 9.00
C ILE A 103 1.90 -1.09 7.99
N ARG A 104 1.95 0.23 8.23
CA ARG A 104 2.73 1.16 7.39
C ARG A 104 4.21 0.79 7.35
N TRP A 105 4.79 0.49 8.50
CA TRP A 105 6.18 0.05 8.58
C TRP A 105 6.42 -1.26 7.81
N GLN A 106 5.58 -2.28 8.01
CA GLN A 106 5.71 -3.55 7.28
C GLN A 106 5.61 -3.38 5.76
N ALA A 107 4.70 -2.51 5.29
CA ALA A 107 4.57 -2.23 3.86
C ALA A 107 5.83 -1.57 3.28
N ALA A 108 6.39 -0.58 3.99
CA ALA A 108 7.64 0.06 3.62
C ALA A 108 8.80 -0.96 3.60
N GLU A 109 8.85 -1.84 4.58
CA GLU A 109 9.91 -2.85 4.70
C GLU A 109 9.85 -3.88 3.57
N ARG A 110 8.65 -4.40 3.23
CA ARG A 110 8.46 -5.28 2.08
C ARG A 110 8.92 -4.63 0.77
N LYS A 111 8.63 -3.34 0.58
CA LYS A 111 9.07 -2.60 -0.60
C LYS A 111 10.60 -2.49 -0.68
N ARG A 112 11.25 -2.23 0.46
CA ARG A 112 12.73 -2.21 0.54
C ARG A 112 13.32 -3.58 0.21
N GLN A 113 12.80 -4.65 0.80
CA GLN A 113 13.26 -6.01 0.54
C GLN A 113 13.10 -6.41 -0.93
N ALA A 114 11.94 -6.14 -1.54
CA ALA A 114 11.72 -6.39 -2.96
C ALA A 114 12.70 -5.61 -3.85
N SER A 115 12.97 -4.34 -3.50
CA SER A 115 13.93 -3.53 -4.25
C SER A 115 15.38 -4.04 -4.13
N ALA A 116 15.77 -4.52 -2.94
CA ALA A 116 17.08 -5.10 -2.70
C ALA A 116 17.25 -6.41 -3.47
N LEU A 117 16.23 -7.28 -3.44
CA LEU A 117 16.25 -8.53 -4.19
C LEU A 117 16.34 -8.29 -5.70
N LYS A 118 15.59 -7.31 -6.22
CA LYS A 118 15.67 -6.91 -7.64
C LYS A 118 17.07 -6.41 -8.03
N ARG A 119 17.73 -5.67 -7.15
CA ARG A 119 19.12 -5.23 -7.38
C ARG A 119 20.08 -6.42 -7.42
N LEU A 120 20.01 -7.31 -6.45
CA LEU A 120 20.84 -8.52 -6.42
C LEU A 120 20.65 -9.38 -7.67
N ALA A 121 19.40 -9.60 -8.10
CA ALA A 121 19.12 -10.34 -9.32
C ALA A 121 19.73 -9.68 -10.57
N LYS A 122 19.62 -8.35 -10.68
CA LYS A 122 20.23 -7.60 -11.78
C LYS A 122 21.75 -7.71 -11.77
N ASP A 123 22.37 -7.59 -10.60
CA ASP A 123 23.83 -7.65 -10.46
C ASP A 123 24.35 -9.05 -10.88
N LEU A 124 23.64 -10.12 -10.49
CA LEU A 124 23.95 -11.49 -10.93
C LEU A 124 23.81 -11.68 -12.44
N ASP A 125 22.74 -11.15 -13.06
CA ASP A 125 22.58 -11.22 -14.52
C ASP A 125 23.75 -10.53 -15.25
N GLN A 126 24.22 -9.38 -14.76
CA GLN A 126 25.37 -8.69 -15.36
C GLN A 126 26.67 -9.51 -15.27
N GLU A 127 26.90 -10.21 -14.15
CA GLU A 127 28.10 -11.05 -13.99
C GLU A 127 28.05 -12.27 -14.93
N ILE A 128 26.90 -12.96 -15.02
CA ILE A 128 26.74 -14.18 -15.82
C ILE A 128 26.86 -13.90 -17.32
N PHE A 129 26.30 -12.80 -17.82
CA PHE A 129 26.32 -12.45 -19.25
C PHE A 129 27.52 -11.59 -19.68
N SER A 130 28.45 -11.28 -18.76
CA SER A 130 29.71 -10.58 -19.08
C SER A 130 30.93 -11.50 -19.18
N SER A 131 30.76 -12.81 -18.94
CA SER A 131 31.76 -13.87 -19.18
C SER A 131 31.46 -14.64 -20.46
#